data_AF-A0A8S2ZQ75-F1
#
_entry.id   AF-A0A8S2ZQ75-F1
#
_cell.length_a   1.000
_cell.length_b   1.000
_cell.length_c   1.000
_cell.angle_alpha   90.00
_cell.angle_beta   90.00
_cell.angle_gamma   90.00
#
_symmetry.space_group_name_H-M   'P 1'
#
loop_
_entity.id
_entity.type
_entity.pdbx_description
1 polymer ?
#
loop_
_entity_poly.entity_id
_entity_poly.type
_entity_poly.pdbx_seq_one_letter_code
_entity_poly.pdbx_strand_id
1 'polypeptide(L)'
;LGTELFGLPLHAPLSYYETVYVLPMMTIKEDKGTGVVTSVPSDSPDDYVALMDIKNKVNLREKYNIEESMVLPYDPVPIIELEPYGRLAAPTICNQMKIQSQNDGGKLLEAKEEIYTKSFSDGILVVGKYTNTKVSDAKKLVQTDLITDGQACVYYEPERKVLSRSNDECVVALVDQWFLDYGNANWKQEVKHALDKMNVYHAETRNQFEGVLSWLHEHACSRSYGLGTKLPWDEQYLIESLSDSTIYMAYYTVAHLLQEPDSFNGEKLGPAHIHPSQLTIEVWDYIFFPERSYSSLTTDIPRKILDQLRNEFQYWYPVDLRTSGKDLISNHLTYSIFNHTAIWPNHPELWPRSFRANGHLLLNSEKMSKATGNFLTLIEAIEKFSADGMRLTLADAGDSIEDANFEEEMAEAQLLSLYKCIEWVKEVLHIDAGDAEEVNNKSKHSFDDTTTIDLSTDESVKNKIPSSSSIDKINTDSNEQQTMNYRTDSEYNYYDRVFESEINLAIQLTEESYEKMLYKDVLKYGFFQLQIARDNYRELCSESEQMNLNLIKRFIEVQTILLSPICPHVCDYLYQLLYPGTTIMNARWPTA
;
A
#
# COMPACT_ATOMS: atom_id res chain seq x y z
N LEU A 1 -26.96 34.31 9.66
CA LEU A 1 -27.72 33.55 10.68
C LEU A 1 -27.21 33.74 12.11
N GLY A 2 -25.92 34.03 12.39
CA GLY A 2 -25.44 34.18 13.78
C GLY A 2 -25.80 35.49 14.51
N THR A 3 -25.96 36.62 13.81
CA THR A 3 -26.14 37.94 14.44
C THR A 3 -27.43 38.10 15.25
N GLU A 4 -28.46 37.31 14.95
CA GLU A 4 -29.74 37.33 15.65
C GLU A 4 -29.65 36.68 17.05
N LEU A 5 -28.61 35.90 17.31
CA LEU A 5 -28.42 35.21 18.58
C LEU A 5 -27.65 36.06 19.60
N PHE A 6 -26.93 37.09 19.14
CA PHE A 6 -26.06 37.90 20.00
C PHE A 6 -26.86 38.62 21.09
N GLY A 7 -26.33 38.59 22.32
CA GLY A 7 -26.95 39.18 23.50
C GLY A 7 -28.07 38.34 24.14
N LEU A 8 -28.40 37.16 23.60
CA LEU A 8 -29.37 36.27 24.24
C LEU A 8 -28.80 35.72 25.56
N PRO A 9 -29.58 35.76 26.66
CA PRO A 9 -29.20 35.15 27.93
C PRO A 9 -29.37 33.62 27.85
N LEU A 10 -28.41 32.90 28.39
CA LEU A 10 -28.35 31.45 28.44
C LEU A 10 -28.07 30.97 29.86
N HIS A 11 -28.65 29.84 30.21
CA HIS A 11 -28.23 29.05 31.36
C HIS A 11 -27.28 27.95 30.88
N ALA A 12 -26.03 27.98 31.34
CA ALA A 12 -25.00 27.02 30.93
C ALA A 12 -24.76 25.96 32.02
N PRO A 13 -24.78 24.65 31.68
CA PRO A 13 -24.46 23.58 32.61
C PRO A 13 -23.10 23.80 33.30
N LEU A 14 -23.05 23.55 34.60
CA LEU A 14 -21.83 23.66 35.44
C LEU A 14 -21.15 25.05 35.45
N SER A 15 -21.76 26.07 34.85
CA SER A 15 -21.24 27.43 34.85
C SER A 15 -21.23 28.01 36.26
N TYR A 16 -20.17 28.75 36.59
CA TYR A 16 -20.12 29.56 37.81
C TYR A 16 -21.12 30.72 37.76
N TYR A 17 -21.37 31.25 36.57
CA TYR A 17 -22.36 32.30 36.33
C TYR A 17 -23.73 31.69 36.06
N GLU A 18 -24.75 32.14 36.79
CA GLU A 18 -26.15 31.69 36.65
C GLU A 18 -26.71 32.03 35.25
N THR A 19 -26.31 33.16 34.68
CA THR A 19 -26.64 33.56 33.32
C THR A 19 -25.35 33.92 32.57
N VAL A 20 -25.23 33.46 31.34
CA VAL A 20 -24.19 33.85 30.39
C VAL A 20 -24.84 34.37 29.10
N TYR A 21 -24.08 35.00 28.21
CA TYR A 21 -24.63 35.60 26.98
C TYR A 21 -23.95 35.05 25.74
N VAL A 22 -24.68 35.04 24.62
CA VAL A 22 -24.10 34.74 23.31
C VAL A 22 -23.32 35.97 22.81
N LEU A 23 -22.03 35.80 22.58
CA LEU A 23 -21.12 36.87 22.14
C LEU A 23 -20.55 36.58 20.74
N PRO A 24 -20.22 37.63 19.96
CA PRO A 24 -19.60 37.48 18.65
C PRO A 24 -18.13 37.05 18.74
N MET A 25 -17.75 36.05 17.96
CA MET A 25 -16.36 35.61 17.76
C MET A 25 -16.10 35.44 16.26
N MET A 26 -15.07 36.10 15.73
CA MET A 26 -14.87 36.22 14.27
C MET A 26 -14.10 35.03 13.65
N THR A 27 -13.55 34.15 14.48
CA THR A 27 -12.60 33.10 14.08
C THR A 27 -13.16 31.68 14.18
N ILE A 28 -14.47 31.53 14.42
CA ILE A 28 -15.13 30.21 14.45
C ILE A 28 -15.14 29.63 13.03
N LYS A 29 -14.67 28.38 12.89
CA LYS A 29 -14.73 27.66 11.62
C LYS A 29 -16.11 27.03 11.43
N GLU A 30 -16.64 27.12 10.21
CA GLU A 30 -17.97 26.58 9.86
C GLU A 30 -17.93 25.08 9.53
N ASP A 31 -16.74 24.51 9.32
CA ASP A 31 -16.53 23.13 8.87
C ASP A 31 -16.36 22.12 10.02
N LYS A 32 -16.42 22.58 11.28
CA LYS A 32 -16.24 21.73 12.47
C LYS A 32 -17.23 22.05 13.58
N GLY A 33 -17.86 21.01 14.12
CA GLY A 33 -18.80 21.12 15.23
C GLY A 33 -20.12 21.76 14.83
N THR A 34 -20.74 22.45 15.78
CA THR A 34 -22.10 23.00 15.63
C THR A 34 -22.13 24.47 15.18
N GLY A 35 -20.96 25.07 14.94
CA GLY A 35 -20.83 26.52 14.75
C GLY A 35 -21.06 27.35 16.03
N VAL A 36 -21.26 26.71 17.18
CA VAL A 36 -21.41 27.35 18.50
C VAL A 36 -20.31 26.84 19.43
N VAL A 37 -19.54 27.76 20.01
CA VAL A 37 -18.41 27.43 20.89
C VAL A 37 -18.68 27.94 22.31
N THR A 38 -18.30 27.15 23.31
CA THR A 38 -18.36 27.53 24.72
C THR A 38 -17.15 28.40 25.09
N SER A 39 -17.37 29.55 25.74
CA SER A 39 -16.29 30.43 26.17
C SER A 39 -15.77 30.03 27.56
N VAL A 40 -14.55 29.50 27.63
CA VAL A 40 -13.82 29.13 28.85
C VAL A 40 -12.51 29.93 28.94
N PRO A 41 -12.58 31.24 29.19
CA PRO A 41 -11.44 32.17 29.04
C PRO A 41 -10.33 31.99 30.10
N SER A 42 -10.49 31.08 31.07
CA SER A 42 -9.43 30.69 32.00
C SER A 42 -8.41 29.76 31.38
N ASP A 43 -8.84 28.90 30.44
CA ASP A 43 -8.06 27.75 29.95
C ASP A 43 -8.02 27.66 28.41
N SER A 44 -8.84 28.45 27.69
CA SER A 44 -8.81 28.58 26.24
C SER A 44 -8.24 29.95 25.82
N PRO A 45 -7.06 30.00 25.16
CA PRO A 45 -6.48 31.27 24.68
C PRO A 45 -7.38 32.04 23.72
N ASP A 46 -8.08 31.34 22.81
CA ASP A 46 -9.01 31.95 21.86
C ASP A 46 -10.14 32.69 22.60
N ASP A 47 -10.70 32.05 23.62
CA ASP A 47 -11.84 32.58 24.38
C ASP A 47 -11.42 33.77 25.23
N TYR A 48 -10.24 33.70 25.86
CA TYR A 48 -9.68 34.79 26.64
C TYR A 48 -9.49 36.04 25.79
N VAL A 49 -8.84 35.89 24.62
CA VAL A 49 -8.55 37.02 23.74
C VAL A 49 -9.83 37.57 23.12
N ALA A 50 -10.77 36.71 22.72
CA ALA A 50 -12.07 37.15 22.21
C ALA A 50 -12.86 37.96 23.27
N LEU A 51 -12.87 37.50 24.53
CA LEU A 51 -13.50 38.21 25.65
C LEU A 51 -12.82 39.56 25.91
N MET A 52 -11.49 39.61 25.93
CA MET A 52 -10.76 40.85 26.13
C MET A 52 -10.95 41.83 24.97
N ASP A 53 -11.02 41.34 23.73
CA ASP A 53 -11.31 42.16 22.55
C ASP A 53 -12.66 42.86 22.68
N ILE A 54 -13.72 42.15 23.06
CA ILE A 54 -15.05 42.73 23.20
C ILE A 54 -15.17 43.63 24.45
N LYS A 55 -14.45 43.33 25.54
CA LYS A 55 -14.33 44.23 26.70
C LYS A 55 -13.69 45.56 26.29
N ASN A 56 -12.56 45.51 25.58
CA ASN A 56 -11.75 46.70 25.28
C ASN A 56 -12.30 47.54 24.12
N LYS A 57 -12.96 46.93 23.12
CA LYS A 57 -13.40 47.60 21.90
C LYS A 57 -14.89 47.96 21.97
N VAL A 58 -15.20 49.18 22.43
CA VAL A 58 -16.58 49.72 22.48
C VAL A 58 -17.29 49.62 21.12
N ASN A 59 -16.59 49.97 20.03
CA ASN A 59 -17.13 49.89 18.67
C ASN A 59 -17.58 48.47 18.28
N LEU A 60 -16.93 47.43 18.82
CA LEU A 60 -17.30 46.04 18.55
C LEU A 60 -18.63 45.69 19.25
N ARG A 61 -18.81 46.17 20.48
CA ARG A 61 -20.06 46.05 21.24
C ARG A 61 -21.20 46.80 20.56
N GLU A 62 -20.98 48.04 20.17
CA GLU A 62 -21.97 48.85 19.44
C GLU A 62 -22.35 48.21 18.09
N LYS A 63 -21.38 47.70 17.33
CA LYS A 63 -21.63 47.05 16.03
C LYS A 63 -22.58 45.86 16.12
N TYR A 64 -22.47 45.08 17.20
CA TYR A 64 -23.26 43.86 17.39
C TYR A 64 -24.36 44.01 18.44
N ASN A 65 -24.67 45.24 18.87
CA ASN A 65 -25.68 45.56 19.88
C ASN A 65 -25.51 44.77 21.20
N ILE A 66 -24.26 44.62 21.66
CA ILE A 66 -23.94 43.96 22.94
C ILE A 66 -23.87 45.02 24.05
N GLU A 67 -24.70 44.86 25.09
CA GLU A 67 -24.68 45.75 26.25
C GLU A 67 -23.44 45.52 27.14
N GLU A 68 -23.01 46.56 27.85
CA GLU A 68 -21.86 46.45 28.77
C GLU A 68 -22.08 45.43 29.89
N SER A 69 -23.33 45.32 30.35
CA SER A 69 -23.81 44.37 31.36
C SER A 69 -23.58 42.91 30.96
N MET A 70 -23.52 42.63 29.65
CA MET A 70 -23.36 41.28 29.09
C MET A 70 -21.90 40.81 29.04
N VAL A 71 -20.93 41.71 29.28
CA VAL A 71 -19.51 41.44 29.05
C VAL A 71 -18.64 41.87 30.23
N LEU A 72 -18.77 43.11 30.71
CA LEU A 72 -17.84 43.66 31.71
C LEU A 72 -17.82 42.86 33.03
N PRO A 73 -18.95 42.37 33.58
CA PRO A 73 -18.97 41.59 34.82
C PRO A 73 -18.37 40.18 34.74
N TYR A 74 -18.06 39.70 33.54
CA TYR A 74 -17.62 38.32 33.30
C TYR A 74 -16.10 38.24 33.23
N ASP A 75 -15.46 37.77 34.29
CA ASP A 75 -14.01 37.58 34.35
C ASP A 75 -13.66 36.08 34.25
N PRO A 76 -12.45 35.72 33.81
CA PRO A 76 -12.01 34.33 33.79
C PRO A 76 -12.13 33.65 35.17
N VAL A 77 -12.82 32.52 35.21
CA VAL A 77 -13.06 31.74 36.43
C VAL A 77 -12.01 30.64 36.54
N PRO A 78 -11.26 30.52 37.66
CA PRO A 78 -10.26 29.48 37.81
C PRO A 78 -10.91 28.09 37.91
N ILE A 79 -10.68 27.23 36.92
CA ILE A 79 -11.26 25.87 36.83
C ILE A 79 -10.17 24.79 36.93
N ILE A 80 -9.02 25.03 36.30
CA ILE A 80 -7.88 24.11 36.25
C ILE A 80 -6.64 24.82 36.81
N GLU A 81 -5.90 24.15 37.67
CA GLU A 81 -4.56 24.56 38.11
C GLU A 81 -3.53 23.81 37.28
N LEU A 82 -2.67 24.57 36.59
CA LEU A 82 -1.66 24.02 35.68
C LEU A 82 -0.31 24.70 35.94
N GLU A 83 0.67 23.95 36.43
CA GLU A 83 2.04 24.45 36.57
C GLU A 83 2.76 24.52 35.21
N PRO A 84 3.55 25.56 34.91
CA PRO A 84 3.83 26.76 35.72
C PRO A 84 2.87 27.95 35.48
N TYR A 85 1.75 27.74 34.78
CA TYR A 85 0.83 28.82 34.35
C TYR A 85 -0.15 29.29 35.44
N GLY A 86 -0.33 28.50 36.51
CA GLY A 86 -1.25 28.75 37.61
C GLY A 86 -2.70 28.38 37.30
N ARG A 87 -3.65 29.06 37.93
CA ARG A 87 -5.11 28.79 37.82
C ARG A 87 -5.81 29.49 36.65
N LEU A 88 -5.07 30.31 35.91
CA LEU A 88 -5.55 31.10 34.78
C LEU A 88 -4.55 30.92 33.63
N ALA A 89 -4.50 29.70 33.10
CA ALA A 89 -3.48 29.29 32.16
C ALA A 89 -3.53 30.09 30.85
N ALA A 90 -4.73 30.29 30.28
CA ALA A 90 -4.91 31.05 29.05
C ALA A 90 -4.51 32.54 29.19
N PRO A 91 -4.95 33.27 30.24
CA PRO A 91 -4.44 34.63 30.49
C PRO A 91 -2.91 34.69 30.63
N THR A 92 -2.31 33.76 31.37
CA THR A 92 -0.86 33.72 31.61
C THR A 92 -0.09 33.54 30.31
N ILE A 93 -0.44 32.54 29.49
CA ILE A 93 0.27 32.27 28.23
C ILE A 93 0.05 33.38 27.20
N CYS A 94 -1.16 33.94 27.10
CA CYS A 94 -1.45 35.04 26.18
C CYS A 94 -0.60 36.28 26.51
N ASN A 95 -0.41 36.57 27.80
CA ASN A 95 0.45 37.65 28.26
C ASN A 95 1.94 37.37 27.96
N GLN A 96 2.41 36.13 28.20
CA GLN A 96 3.79 35.73 27.90
C GLN A 96 4.12 35.83 26.40
N MET A 97 3.20 35.40 25.54
CA MET A 97 3.34 35.44 24.08
C MET A 97 2.98 36.80 23.45
N LYS A 98 2.55 37.76 24.27
CA LYS A 98 2.11 39.11 23.88
C LYS A 98 1.03 39.07 22.78
N ILE A 99 0.01 38.25 22.98
CA ILE A 99 -1.15 38.14 22.10
C ILE A 99 -2.10 39.29 22.43
N GLN A 100 -2.54 40.05 21.41
CA GLN A 100 -3.31 41.28 21.61
C GLN A 100 -4.67 41.26 20.90
N SER A 101 -4.88 40.36 19.97
CA SER A 101 -6.09 40.32 19.14
C SER A 101 -6.43 38.89 18.74
N GLN A 102 -7.73 38.60 18.56
CA GLN A 102 -8.19 37.31 18.05
C GLN A 102 -7.66 37.00 16.63
N ASN A 103 -7.08 38.00 15.95
CA ASN A 103 -6.48 37.86 14.62
C ASN A 103 -5.01 37.37 14.66
N ASP A 104 -4.40 37.22 15.84
CA ASP A 104 -3.02 36.73 16.00
C ASP A 104 -2.93 35.19 15.84
N GLY A 105 -3.55 34.66 14.77
CA GLY A 105 -3.90 33.24 14.62
C GLY A 105 -2.74 32.25 14.79
N GLY A 106 -1.55 32.59 14.30
CA GLY A 106 -0.37 31.72 14.44
C GLY A 106 0.07 31.54 15.90
N LYS A 107 0.12 32.64 16.68
CA LYS A 107 0.48 32.60 18.10
C LYS A 107 -0.63 31.99 18.96
N LEU A 108 -1.89 32.26 18.61
CA LEU A 108 -3.05 31.67 19.28
C LEU A 108 -3.08 30.15 19.12
N LEU A 109 -2.77 29.65 17.93
CA LEU A 109 -2.70 28.21 17.68
C LEU A 109 -1.61 27.55 18.53
N GLU A 110 -0.40 28.12 18.56
CA GLU A 110 0.71 27.63 19.39
C GLU A 110 0.34 27.63 20.89
N ALA A 111 -0.24 28.74 21.39
CA ALA A 111 -0.71 28.84 22.77
C ALA A 111 -1.77 27.79 23.11
N LYS A 112 -2.72 27.56 22.18
CA LYS A 112 -3.82 26.61 22.35
C LYS A 112 -3.31 25.18 22.41
N GLU A 113 -2.43 24.79 21.49
CA GLU A 113 -1.85 23.44 21.46
C GLU A 113 -1.06 23.13 22.73
N GLU A 114 -0.28 24.11 23.22
CA GLU A 114 0.49 23.97 24.45
C GLU A 114 -0.41 23.82 25.69
N ILE A 115 -1.35 24.75 25.89
CA ILE A 115 -2.25 24.69 27.06
C ILE A 115 -3.15 23.46 27.01
N TYR A 116 -3.72 23.11 25.84
CA TYR A 116 -4.63 21.96 25.75
C TYR A 116 -3.92 20.65 26.11
N THR A 117 -2.73 20.42 25.55
CA THR A 117 -1.97 19.19 25.76
C THR A 117 -1.49 19.05 27.22
N LYS A 118 -0.97 20.14 27.79
CA LYS A 118 -0.51 20.16 29.19
C LYS A 118 -1.68 20.08 30.17
N SER A 119 -2.77 20.79 29.93
CA SER A 119 -3.97 20.74 30.79
C SER A 119 -4.57 19.34 30.85
N PHE A 120 -4.58 18.61 29.72
CA PHE A 120 -5.07 17.24 29.71
C PHE A 120 -4.21 16.28 30.56
N SER A 121 -2.88 16.41 30.49
CA SER A 121 -1.94 15.46 31.11
C SER A 121 -1.66 15.77 32.59
N ASP A 122 -1.51 17.06 32.92
CA ASP A 122 -0.99 17.54 34.20
C ASP A 122 -1.94 18.50 34.92
N GLY A 123 -2.99 19.00 34.24
CA GLY A 123 -3.96 19.91 34.85
C GLY A 123 -4.74 19.25 35.99
N ILE A 124 -4.92 19.99 37.08
CA ILE A 124 -5.68 19.56 38.25
C ILE A 124 -6.96 20.39 38.36
N LEU A 125 -8.12 19.72 38.44
CA LEU A 125 -9.39 20.41 38.66
C LEU A 125 -9.45 21.03 40.05
N VAL A 126 -9.83 22.31 40.13
CA VAL A 126 -9.99 23.03 41.40
C VAL A 126 -11.46 23.32 41.77
N VAL A 127 -12.41 22.89 40.92
CA VAL A 127 -13.85 23.12 41.11
C VAL A 127 -14.67 21.83 40.91
N GLY A 128 -15.88 21.84 41.44
CA GLY A 128 -16.89 20.80 41.22
C GLY A 128 -16.62 19.49 41.96
N LYS A 129 -17.43 18.47 41.64
CA LYS A 129 -17.43 17.15 42.31
C LYS A 129 -16.07 16.43 42.26
N TYR A 130 -15.26 16.69 41.23
CA TYR A 130 -13.97 16.03 40.98
C TYR A 130 -12.77 16.93 41.31
N THR A 131 -12.93 17.83 42.29
CA THR A 131 -11.82 18.69 42.76
C THR A 131 -10.62 17.85 43.22
N ASN A 132 -9.39 18.33 42.95
CA ASN A 132 -8.11 17.68 43.22
C ASN A 132 -7.85 16.39 42.41
N THR A 133 -8.48 16.23 41.26
CA THR A 133 -8.21 15.13 40.33
C THR A 133 -7.59 15.64 39.03
N LYS A 134 -6.84 14.78 38.33
CA LYS A 134 -6.29 15.11 37.02
C LYS A 134 -7.41 15.24 36.00
N VAL A 135 -7.27 16.20 35.07
CA VAL A 135 -8.24 16.43 33.99
C VAL A 135 -8.44 15.16 33.13
N SER A 136 -7.38 14.41 32.85
CA SER A 136 -7.45 13.14 32.09
C SER A 136 -8.39 12.11 32.72
N ASP A 137 -8.41 12.03 34.06
CA ASP A 137 -9.26 11.11 34.81
C ASP A 137 -10.70 11.64 34.94
N ALA A 138 -10.84 12.93 35.20
CA ALA A 138 -12.14 13.56 35.45
C ALA A 138 -12.98 13.80 34.20
N LYS A 139 -12.35 14.03 33.03
CA LYS A 139 -13.04 14.42 31.79
C LYS A 139 -14.19 13.47 31.42
N LYS A 140 -13.95 12.16 31.47
CA LYS A 140 -14.98 11.14 31.18
C LYS A 140 -16.07 11.09 32.25
N LEU A 141 -15.71 11.32 33.52
CA LEU A 141 -16.66 11.32 34.63
C LEU A 141 -17.62 12.52 34.55
N VAL A 142 -17.09 13.72 34.29
CA VAL A 142 -17.89 14.94 34.08
C VAL A 142 -18.81 14.80 32.86
N GLN A 143 -18.30 14.25 31.75
CA GLN A 143 -19.12 13.96 30.58
C GLN A 143 -20.27 13.01 30.92
N THR A 144 -20.00 11.96 31.69
CA THR A 144 -21.02 10.98 32.11
C THR A 144 -22.08 11.61 32.99
N ASP A 145 -21.68 12.43 33.98
CA ASP A 145 -22.60 13.16 34.85
C ASP A 145 -23.52 14.08 34.02
N LEU A 146 -22.95 14.90 33.12
CA LEU A 146 -23.73 15.81 32.25
C LEU A 146 -24.74 15.08 31.35
N ILE A 147 -24.36 13.93 30.79
CA ILE A 147 -25.26 13.12 29.96
C ILE A 147 -26.37 12.51 30.82
N THR A 148 -26.01 11.98 31.99
CA THR A 148 -26.96 11.36 32.93
C THR A 148 -27.98 12.37 33.43
N ASP A 149 -27.57 13.60 33.67
CA ASP A 149 -28.42 14.71 34.11
C ASP A 149 -29.21 15.37 32.96
N GLY A 150 -29.06 14.88 31.72
CA GLY A 150 -29.75 15.41 30.54
C GLY A 150 -29.28 16.81 30.12
N GLN A 151 -28.10 17.24 30.57
CA GLN A 151 -27.50 18.55 30.28
C GLN A 151 -26.54 18.53 29.08
N ALA A 152 -26.16 17.34 28.60
CA ALA A 152 -25.35 17.15 27.40
C ALA A 152 -25.81 15.91 26.62
N CYS A 153 -25.44 15.85 25.34
CA CYS A 153 -25.57 14.66 24.52
C CYS A 153 -24.27 14.40 23.76
N VAL A 154 -24.07 13.17 23.31
CA VAL A 154 -22.92 12.82 22.47
C VAL A 154 -23.23 13.22 21.02
N TYR A 155 -22.35 14.02 20.44
CA TYR A 155 -22.38 14.40 19.03
C TYR A 155 -21.20 13.76 18.32
N TYR A 156 -21.46 13.16 17.16
CA TYR A 156 -20.45 12.54 16.32
C TYR A 156 -20.34 13.28 15.00
N GLU A 157 -19.11 13.48 14.54
CA GLU A 157 -18.77 14.14 13.28
C GLU A 157 -17.53 13.47 12.68
N PRO A 158 -17.40 13.39 11.35
CA PRO A 158 -16.14 12.98 10.73
C PRO A 158 -15.00 13.92 11.13
N GLU A 159 -13.84 13.38 11.52
CA GLU A 159 -12.68 14.20 11.97
C GLU A 159 -12.21 15.20 10.89
N ARG A 160 -12.41 14.81 9.63
CA ARG A 160 -12.13 15.58 8.42
C ARG A 160 -13.27 15.37 7.44
N LYS A 161 -13.43 16.29 6.49
CA LYS A 161 -14.36 16.13 5.37
C LYS A 161 -14.08 14.81 4.64
N VAL A 162 -15.08 13.92 4.63
CA VAL A 162 -15.05 12.65 3.91
C VAL A 162 -16.02 12.75 2.74
N LEU A 163 -15.52 12.51 1.53
CA LEU A 163 -16.34 12.45 0.33
C LEU A 163 -16.55 11.00 -0.08
N SER A 164 -17.80 10.65 -0.38
CA SER A 164 -18.17 9.36 -0.94
C SER A 164 -17.82 9.28 -2.44
N ARG A 165 -17.92 8.07 -3.01
CA ARG A 165 -17.76 7.88 -4.47
C ARG A 165 -18.85 8.56 -5.30
N SER A 166 -20.04 8.80 -4.73
CA SER A 166 -21.11 9.59 -5.37
C SER A 166 -20.89 11.10 -5.26
N ASN A 167 -19.77 11.53 -4.67
CA ASN A 167 -19.42 12.93 -4.41
C ASN A 167 -20.31 13.60 -3.34
N ASP A 168 -21.03 12.81 -2.55
CA ASP A 168 -21.75 13.29 -1.36
C ASP A 168 -20.80 13.40 -0.17
N GLU A 169 -21.01 14.41 0.67
CA GLU A 169 -20.29 14.60 1.93
C GLU A 169 -20.84 13.64 2.99
N CYS A 170 -19.97 12.77 3.49
CA CYS A 170 -20.35 11.76 4.47
C CYS A 170 -20.58 12.37 5.85
N VAL A 171 -21.51 11.77 6.59
CA VAL A 171 -21.82 12.10 7.99
C VAL A 171 -21.68 10.85 8.85
N VAL A 172 -21.59 11.03 10.18
CA VAL A 172 -21.70 9.89 11.11
C VAL A 172 -23.18 9.61 11.36
N ALA A 173 -23.59 8.36 11.18
CA ALA A 173 -24.96 7.92 11.42
C ALA A 173 -24.97 6.77 12.43
N LEU A 174 -25.89 6.83 13.38
CA LEU A 174 -26.21 5.71 14.27
C LEU A 174 -27.34 4.90 13.60
N VAL A 175 -26.98 3.74 13.06
CA VAL A 175 -27.89 2.88 12.30
C VAL A 175 -27.69 1.42 12.68
N ASP A 176 -28.74 0.61 12.50
CA ASP A 176 -28.63 -0.84 12.62
C ASP A 176 -27.78 -1.39 11.47
N GLN A 177 -26.76 -2.17 11.82
CA GLN A 177 -25.71 -2.57 10.89
C GLN A 177 -25.03 -3.85 11.36
N TRP A 178 -24.81 -4.81 10.44
CA TRP A 178 -23.92 -5.94 10.71
C TRP A 178 -22.46 -5.49 10.66
N PHE A 179 -21.67 -5.91 11.65
CA PHE A 179 -20.26 -5.56 11.78
C PHE A 179 -19.41 -6.77 12.18
N LEU A 180 -18.11 -6.68 11.88
CA LEU A 180 -17.08 -7.59 12.38
C LEU A 180 -16.46 -6.99 13.64
N ASP A 181 -16.47 -7.75 14.74
CA ASP A 181 -15.95 -7.30 16.05
C ASP A 181 -14.43 -7.45 16.14
N TYR A 182 -13.70 -6.65 15.35
CA TYR A 182 -12.25 -6.57 15.48
C TYR A 182 -11.80 -5.86 16.78
N GLY A 183 -12.74 -5.29 17.54
CA GLY A 183 -12.52 -4.73 18.87
C GLY A 183 -12.26 -5.78 19.95
N ASN A 184 -12.65 -7.05 19.70
CA ASN A 184 -12.53 -8.14 20.64
C ASN A 184 -11.09 -8.37 21.14
N ALA A 185 -10.87 -8.24 22.46
CA ALA A 185 -9.54 -8.33 23.04
C ALA A 185 -8.85 -9.69 22.83
N ASN A 186 -9.60 -10.80 22.90
CA ASN A 186 -9.03 -12.14 22.70
C ASN A 186 -8.64 -12.33 21.24
N TRP A 187 -9.48 -11.89 20.29
CA TRP A 187 -9.17 -12.01 18.87
C TRP A 187 -7.97 -11.15 18.47
N LYS A 188 -7.88 -9.91 18.99
CA LYS A 188 -6.69 -9.06 18.82
C LYS A 188 -5.41 -9.73 19.35
N GLN A 189 -5.50 -10.48 20.44
CA GLN A 189 -4.34 -11.20 20.99
C GLN A 189 -3.87 -12.32 20.05
N GLU A 190 -4.79 -13.09 19.47
CA GLU A 190 -4.45 -14.12 18.47
C GLU A 190 -3.83 -13.50 17.21
N VAL A 191 -4.39 -12.39 16.73
CA VAL A 191 -3.84 -11.64 15.59
C VAL A 191 -2.44 -11.12 15.89
N LYS A 192 -2.20 -10.61 17.10
CA LYS A 192 -0.87 -10.21 17.53
C LYS A 192 0.10 -11.40 17.53
N HIS A 193 -0.34 -12.57 18.02
CA HIS A 193 0.47 -13.77 17.98
C HIS A 193 0.82 -14.23 16.55
N ALA A 194 -0.13 -14.11 15.62
CA ALA A 194 0.11 -14.37 14.21
C ALA A 194 1.12 -13.37 13.61
N LEU A 195 0.95 -12.07 13.89
CA LEU A 195 1.83 -11.01 13.41
C LEU A 195 3.27 -11.18 13.92
N ASP A 196 3.47 -11.61 15.18
CA ASP A 196 4.79 -11.84 15.77
C ASP A 196 5.61 -12.90 15.00
N LYS A 197 4.94 -13.89 14.40
CA LYS A 197 5.56 -14.95 13.61
C LYS A 197 5.70 -14.61 12.13
N MET A 198 4.93 -13.63 11.64
CA MET A 198 4.88 -13.25 10.24
C MET A 198 6.11 -12.44 9.82
N ASN A 199 6.65 -12.68 8.62
CA ASN A 199 7.64 -11.79 8.02
C ASN A 199 6.96 -10.62 7.30
N VAL A 200 7.28 -9.38 7.70
CA VAL A 200 6.72 -8.16 7.09
C VAL A 200 7.77 -7.27 6.42
N TYR A 201 8.99 -7.80 6.22
CA TYR A 201 10.14 -7.23 5.48
C TYR A 201 10.72 -5.90 6.00
N HIS A 202 9.91 -4.99 6.55
CA HIS A 202 10.34 -3.71 7.10
C HIS A 202 9.77 -3.49 8.50
N ALA A 203 10.59 -2.91 9.39
CA ALA A 203 10.16 -2.57 10.75
C ALA A 203 9.02 -1.55 10.77
N GLU A 204 9.01 -0.62 9.82
CA GLU A 204 7.93 0.36 9.67
C GLU A 204 6.58 -0.30 9.38
N THR A 205 6.54 -1.27 8.46
CA THR A 205 5.33 -2.06 8.16
C THR A 205 4.79 -2.72 9.43
N ARG A 206 5.68 -3.31 10.25
CA ARG A 206 5.29 -3.92 11.53
C ARG A 206 4.66 -2.90 12.48
N ASN A 207 5.29 -1.74 12.64
CA ASN A 207 4.78 -0.66 13.48
C ASN A 207 3.41 -0.16 13.00
N GLN A 208 3.18 -0.10 11.69
CA GLN A 208 1.89 0.28 11.13
C GLN A 208 0.81 -0.76 11.46
N PHE A 209 1.09 -2.06 11.33
CA PHE A 209 0.16 -3.12 11.76
C PHE A 209 -0.15 -3.01 13.25
N GLU A 210 0.86 -2.88 14.12
CA GLU A 210 0.67 -2.74 15.57
C GLU A 210 -0.13 -1.48 15.91
N GLY A 211 0.12 -0.37 15.21
CA GLY A 211 -0.66 0.85 15.29
C GLY A 211 -2.14 0.59 14.98
N VAL A 212 -2.43 -0.12 13.89
CA VAL A 212 -3.81 -0.48 13.49
C VAL A 212 -4.47 -1.34 14.55
N LEU A 213 -3.79 -2.36 15.09
CA LEU A 213 -4.36 -3.22 16.15
C LEU A 213 -4.75 -2.42 17.42
N SER A 214 -4.07 -1.31 17.69
CA SER A 214 -4.35 -0.47 18.86
C SER A 214 -5.67 0.30 18.77
N TRP A 215 -6.03 0.79 17.58
CA TRP A 215 -7.24 1.62 17.39
C TRP A 215 -8.36 0.92 16.62
N LEU A 216 -8.09 -0.22 15.97
CA LEU A 216 -9.11 -0.91 15.19
C LEU A 216 -10.21 -1.46 16.11
N HIS A 217 -11.46 -1.21 15.73
CA HIS A 217 -12.66 -1.58 16.48
C HIS A 217 -13.65 -2.25 15.53
N GLU A 218 -14.94 -2.22 15.86
CA GLU A 218 -16.00 -2.78 15.03
C GLU A 218 -15.93 -2.22 13.58
N HIS A 219 -15.95 -3.12 12.59
CA HIS A 219 -15.97 -2.75 11.17
C HIS A 219 -17.31 -3.09 10.54
N ALA A 220 -18.01 -2.08 10.04
CA ALA A 220 -19.31 -2.22 9.39
C ALA A 220 -19.19 -2.98 8.05
N CYS A 221 -19.58 -4.26 8.04
CA CYS A 221 -19.36 -5.18 6.92
C CYS A 221 -20.56 -5.36 5.97
N SER A 222 -21.72 -4.78 6.28
CA SER A 222 -22.94 -4.87 5.45
C SER A 222 -23.23 -3.60 4.64
N ARG A 223 -23.90 -3.72 3.50
CA ARG A 223 -24.32 -2.60 2.63
C ARG A 223 -25.69 -2.89 2.04
N SER A 224 -26.51 -1.86 1.82
CA SER A 224 -27.83 -1.99 1.19
C SER A 224 -27.82 -1.76 -0.33
N TYR A 225 -26.69 -1.29 -0.89
CA TYR A 225 -26.54 -0.96 -2.31
C TYR A 225 -25.14 -1.33 -2.81
N GLY A 226 -25.05 -1.81 -4.04
CA GLY A 226 -23.80 -2.17 -4.71
C GLY A 226 -23.86 -3.57 -5.34
N LEU A 227 -22.68 -4.07 -5.71
CA LEU A 227 -22.46 -5.46 -6.13
C LEU A 227 -21.76 -6.20 -5.00
N GLY A 228 -21.98 -7.50 -4.89
CA GLY A 228 -21.36 -8.36 -3.88
C GLY A 228 -22.18 -9.60 -3.58
N THR A 229 -21.76 -10.32 -2.55
CA THR A 229 -22.49 -11.49 -2.03
C THR A 229 -23.46 -11.06 -0.94
N LYS A 230 -24.70 -11.56 -0.97
CA LYS A 230 -25.69 -11.30 0.08
C LYS A 230 -25.31 -11.99 1.39
N LEU A 231 -25.64 -11.39 2.53
CA LEU A 231 -25.57 -12.09 3.82
C LEU A 231 -26.58 -13.25 3.83
N PRO A 232 -26.15 -14.49 4.15
CA PRO A 232 -26.98 -15.68 3.96
C PRO A 232 -28.16 -15.80 4.94
N TRP A 233 -28.12 -15.10 6.07
CA TRP A 233 -29.22 -15.04 7.04
C TRP A 233 -30.04 -13.74 6.97
N ASP A 234 -29.59 -12.76 6.19
CA ASP A 234 -30.24 -11.45 6.07
C ASP A 234 -29.99 -10.84 4.68
N GLU A 235 -30.69 -11.38 3.68
CA GLU A 235 -30.48 -11.10 2.25
C GLU A 235 -30.76 -9.64 1.82
N GLN A 236 -31.28 -8.80 2.71
CA GLN A 236 -31.42 -7.36 2.45
C GLN A 236 -30.06 -6.65 2.38
N TYR A 237 -29.01 -7.26 2.96
CA TYR A 237 -27.66 -6.72 3.00
C TYR A 237 -26.72 -7.51 2.10
N LEU A 238 -25.82 -6.77 1.44
CA LEU A 238 -24.65 -7.27 0.75
C LEU A 238 -23.42 -7.15 1.67
N ILE A 239 -22.48 -8.07 1.54
CA ILE A 239 -21.16 -8.00 2.16
C ILE A 239 -20.33 -6.97 1.39
N GLU A 240 -19.65 -6.09 2.11
CA GLU A 240 -18.78 -5.07 1.51
C GLU A 240 -17.41 -5.61 1.11
N SER A 241 -16.77 -4.92 0.16
CA SER A 241 -15.56 -5.38 -0.55
C SER A 241 -14.33 -5.66 0.32
N LEU A 242 -14.16 -5.02 1.48
CA LEU A 242 -13.02 -5.28 2.38
C LEU A 242 -13.29 -6.46 3.33
N SER A 243 -14.51 -6.98 3.36
CA SER A 243 -14.92 -8.07 4.25
C SER A 243 -14.99 -9.41 3.52
N ASP A 244 -15.40 -9.44 2.24
CA ASP A 244 -15.42 -10.66 1.41
C ASP A 244 -14.06 -11.00 0.76
N SER A 245 -13.04 -10.14 0.94
CA SER A 245 -11.73 -10.27 0.31
C SER A 245 -10.61 -10.73 1.27
N THR A 246 -10.95 -11.33 2.40
CA THR A 246 -9.96 -11.57 3.49
C THR A 246 -9.30 -12.95 3.47
N ILE A 247 -10.00 -13.99 2.99
CA ILE A 247 -9.55 -15.40 2.98
C ILE A 247 -9.71 -16.08 1.60
N TYR A 248 -10.01 -15.31 0.56
CA TYR A 248 -10.26 -15.82 -0.78
C TYR A 248 -9.04 -16.54 -1.41
N MET A 249 -7.85 -16.40 -0.83
CA MET A 249 -6.67 -17.16 -1.21
C MET A 249 -6.86 -18.66 -1.03
N ALA A 250 -7.65 -19.10 -0.04
CA ALA A 250 -8.02 -20.50 0.11
C ALA A 250 -8.85 -21.00 -1.09
N TYR A 251 -9.72 -20.13 -1.63
CA TYR A 251 -10.51 -20.46 -2.81
C TYR A 251 -9.64 -20.64 -4.07
N TYR A 252 -8.53 -19.92 -4.21
CA TYR A 252 -7.60 -20.12 -5.33
C TYR A 252 -7.13 -21.57 -5.46
N THR A 253 -6.91 -22.26 -4.33
CA THR A 253 -6.42 -23.64 -4.32
C THR A 253 -7.37 -24.63 -5.02
N VAL A 254 -8.68 -24.33 -5.02
CA VAL A 254 -9.72 -25.22 -5.57
C VAL A 254 -10.46 -24.63 -6.78
N ALA A 255 -10.25 -23.36 -7.09
CA ALA A 255 -10.94 -22.66 -8.17
C ALA A 255 -10.80 -23.39 -9.52
N HIS A 256 -9.61 -23.88 -9.84
CA HIS A 256 -9.33 -24.59 -11.10
C HIS A 256 -10.08 -25.94 -11.24
N LEU A 257 -10.58 -26.52 -10.14
CA LEU A 257 -11.41 -27.73 -10.15
C LEU A 257 -12.90 -27.37 -10.23
N LEU A 258 -13.29 -26.24 -9.66
CA LEU A 258 -14.69 -25.81 -9.56
C LEU A 258 -15.15 -25.01 -10.78
N GLN A 259 -14.28 -24.22 -11.38
CA GLN A 259 -14.55 -23.34 -12.52
C GLN A 259 -13.94 -23.91 -13.80
N GLU A 260 -14.52 -23.60 -14.96
CA GLU A 260 -13.94 -23.93 -16.27
C GLU A 260 -12.65 -23.11 -16.48
N PRO A 261 -11.59 -23.68 -17.09
CA PRO A 261 -10.47 -22.88 -17.58
C PRO A 261 -10.97 -21.71 -18.42
N ASP A 262 -10.41 -20.51 -18.21
CA ASP A 262 -10.75 -19.27 -18.91
C ASP A 262 -12.18 -18.73 -18.69
N SER A 263 -12.96 -19.30 -17.76
CA SER A 263 -14.25 -18.74 -17.32
C SER A 263 -14.11 -17.96 -16.01
N PHE A 264 -14.48 -16.68 -16.04
CA PHE A 264 -14.42 -15.80 -14.86
C PHE A 264 -15.75 -15.64 -14.14
N ASN A 265 -16.86 -16.15 -14.70
CA ASN A 265 -18.21 -15.99 -14.15
C ASN A 265 -18.79 -17.28 -13.53
N GLY A 266 -18.13 -18.43 -13.74
CA GLY A 266 -18.56 -19.71 -13.16
C GLY A 266 -19.89 -20.24 -13.70
N GLU A 267 -20.33 -19.79 -14.89
CA GLU A 267 -21.62 -20.21 -15.48
C GLU A 267 -21.64 -21.69 -15.91
N LYS A 268 -20.46 -22.24 -16.22
CA LYS A 268 -20.29 -23.65 -16.57
C LYS A 268 -19.58 -24.39 -15.46
N LEU A 269 -19.89 -25.68 -15.36
CA LEU A 269 -19.25 -26.57 -14.40
C LEU A 269 -17.77 -26.76 -14.76
N GLY A 270 -16.90 -26.61 -13.77
CA GLY A 270 -15.49 -26.95 -13.89
C GLY A 270 -15.21 -28.46 -13.95
N PRO A 271 -13.92 -28.85 -14.00
CA PRO A 271 -13.48 -30.25 -14.14
C PRO A 271 -14.02 -31.22 -13.07
N ALA A 272 -14.30 -30.74 -11.86
CA ALA A 272 -14.86 -31.56 -10.78
C ALA A 272 -16.35 -31.87 -10.96
N HIS A 273 -17.04 -31.22 -11.92
CA HIS A 273 -18.46 -31.35 -12.17
C HIS A 273 -19.36 -31.13 -10.92
N ILE A 274 -18.94 -30.23 -10.02
CA ILE A 274 -19.69 -29.86 -8.82
C ILE A 274 -20.56 -28.64 -9.14
N HIS A 275 -21.87 -28.75 -8.94
CA HIS A 275 -22.78 -27.62 -9.09
C HIS A 275 -22.66 -26.67 -7.88
N PRO A 276 -22.75 -25.33 -8.05
CA PRO A 276 -22.62 -24.38 -6.95
C PRO A 276 -23.56 -24.66 -5.76
N SER A 277 -24.77 -25.16 -6.03
CA SER A 277 -25.74 -25.52 -4.96
C SER A 277 -25.34 -26.72 -4.11
N GLN A 278 -24.36 -27.54 -4.55
CA GLN A 278 -23.85 -28.68 -3.79
C GLN A 278 -22.75 -28.27 -2.79
N LEU A 279 -22.19 -27.06 -2.92
CA LEU A 279 -21.14 -26.53 -2.06
C LEU A 279 -21.74 -25.95 -0.77
N THR A 280 -22.29 -26.83 0.07
CA THR A 280 -22.83 -26.46 1.39
C THR A 280 -21.71 -26.11 2.38
N ILE A 281 -22.08 -25.55 3.54
CA ILE A 281 -21.13 -25.26 4.63
C ILE A 281 -20.37 -26.52 5.03
N GLU A 282 -21.04 -27.66 5.15
CA GLU A 282 -20.41 -28.93 5.54
C GLU A 282 -19.40 -29.43 4.49
N VAL A 283 -19.66 -29.16 3.21
CA VAL A 283 -18.72 -29.49 2.12
C VAL A 283 -17.48 -28.60 2.20
N TRP A 284 -17.65 -27.30 2.41
CA TRP A 284 -16.53 -26.37 2.62
C TRP A 284 -15.73 -26.70 3.88
N ASP A 285 -16.42 -27.03 4.97
CA ASP A 285 -15.83 -27.50 6.21
C ASP A 285 -14.96 -28.74 5.95
N TYR A 286 -15.45 -29.70 5.17
CA TYR A 286 -14.64 -30.85 4.78
C TYR A 286 -13.40 -30.41 4.00
N ILE A 287 -13.52 -29.53 3.00
CA ILE A 287 -12.37 -29.15 2.18
C ILE A 287 -11.29 -28.43 3.01
N PHE A 288 -11.68 -27.49 3.88
CA PHE A 288 -10.74 -26.54 4.51
C PHE A 288 -10.37 -26.83 5.97
N PHE A 289 -11.10 -27.70 6.67
CA PHE A 289 -10.81 -28.03 8.08
C PHE A 289 -10.28 -29.47 8.22
N PRO A 290 -9.00 -29.66 8.59
CA PRO A 290 -8.37 -30.98 8.68
C PRO A 290 -9.10 -31.98 9.60
N GLU A 291 -9.72 -31.49 10.66
CA GLU A 291 -10.43 -32.28 11.68
C GLU A 291 -11.78 -32.84 11.19
N ARG A 292 -12.32 -32.32 10.09
CA ARG A 292 -13.63 -32.74 9.58
C ARG A 292 -13.53 -34.10 8.88
N SER A 293 -14.42 -35.01 9.26
CA SER A 293 -14.48 -36.36 8.67
C SER A 293 -15.51 -36.43 7.54
N TYR A 294 -15.19 -37.20 6.50
CA TYR A 294 -16.16 -37.50 5.44
C TYR A 294 -17.38 -38.27 5.99
N SER A 295 -17.18 -39.06 7.05
CA SER A 295 -18.25 -39.89 7.63
C SER A 295 -19.43 -39.08 8.21
N SER A 296 -19.20 -37.82 8.56
CA SER A 296 -20.23 -36.89 9.05
C SER A 296 -20.88 -36.04 7.96
N LEU A 297 -20.41 -36.14 6.70
CA LEU A 297 -20.85 -35.29 5.60
C LEU A 297 -22.03 -35.93 4.85
N THR A 298 -23.10 -35.16 4.64
CA THR A 298 -24.22 -35.55 3.76
C THR A 298 -24.07 -34.83 2.43
N THR A 299 -23.63 -35.53 1.40
CA THR A 299 -23.42 -34.98 0.05
C THR A 299 -23.54 -36.08 -1.00
N ASP A 300 -23.91 -35.69 -2.22
CA ASP A 300 -23.89 -36.53 -3.42
C ASP A 300 -22.57 -36.40 -4.21
N ILE A 301 -21.66 -35.52 -3.78
CA ILE A 301 -20.32 -35.37 -4.37
C ILE A 301 -19.47 -36.60 -4.01
N PRO A 302 -18.83 -37.28 -4.98
CA PRO A 302 -17.98 -38.42 -4.69
C PRO A 302 -16.81 -38.06 -3.78
N ARG A 303 -16.57 -38.86 -2.72
CA ARG A 303 -15.45 -38.69 -1.79
C ARG A 303 -14.11 -38.42 -2.48
N LYS A 304 -13.80 -39.17 -3.53
CA LYS A 304 -12.53 -39.02 -4.28
C LYS A 304 -12.34 -37.59 -4.79
N ILE A 305 -13.41 -36.94 -5.25
CA ILE A 305 -13.36 -35.55 -5.73
C ILE A 305 -13.16 -34.60 -4.55
N LEU A 306 -13.90 -34.76 -3.45
CA LEU A 306 -13.70 -33.94 -2.26
C LEU A 306 -12.31 -34.09 -1.64
N ASP A 307 -11.76 -35.30 -1.63
CA ASP A 307 -10.39 -35.58 -1.22
C ASP A 307 -9.39 -34.86 -2.13
N GLN A 308 -9.66 -34.77 -3.44
CA GLN A 308 -8.83 -34.00 -4.36
C GLN A 308 -8.84 -32.50 -4.03
N LEU A 309 -10.02 -31.89 -3.82
CA LEU A 309 -10.11 -30.47 -3.43
C LEU A 309 -9.38 -30.21 -2.09
N ARG A 310 -9.58 -31.09 -1.10
CA ARG A 310 -8.90 -31.00 0.19
C ARG A 310 -7.38 -31.11 0.03
N ASN A 311 -6.89 -32.03 -0.80
CA ASN A 311 -5.46 -32.21 -1.04
C ASN A 311 -4.82 -30.99 -1.70
N GLU A 312 -5.50 -30.35 -2.66
CA GLU A 312 -5.02 -29.10 -3.27
C GLU A 312 -4.86 -28.01 -2.20
N PHE A 313 -5.86 -27.81 -1.35
CA PHE A 313 -5.77 -26.85 -0.25
C PHE A 313 -4.61 -27.19 0.70
N GLN A 314 -4.53 -28.43 1.17
CA GLN A 314 -3.49 -28.86 2.12
C GLN A 314 -2.08 -28.80 1.54
N TYR A 315 -1.93 -28.90 0.22
CA TYR A 315 -0.65 -28.77 -0.45
C TYR A 315 -0.21 -27.30 -0.58
N TRP A 316 -1.12 -26.43 -1.01
CA TRP A 316 -0.80 -25.04 -1.34
C TRP A 316 -0.83 -24.08 -0.15
N TYR A 317 -1.64 -24.35 0.88
CA TYR A 317 -1.72 -23.50 2.06
C TYR A 317 -0.61 -23.83 3.08
N PRO A 318 -0.09 -22.84 3.83
CA PRO A 318 -0.56 -21.45 3.98
C PRO A 318 -0.14 -20.50 2.85
N VAL A 319 -0.66 -19.27 2.88
CA VAL A 319 -0.15 -18.18 2.02
C VAL A 319 1.29 -17.85 2.39
N ASP A 320 2.25 -18.25 1.55
CA ASP A 320 3.67 -17.98 1.75
C ASP A 320 3.99 -16.49 1.66
N LEU A 321 3.47 -15.81 0.63
CA LEU A 321 3.70 -14.39 0.37
C LEU A 321 2.42 -13.70 -0.13
N ARG A 322 2.11 -12.54 0.46
CA ARG A 322 1.14 -11.58 -0.08
C ARG A 322 1.81 -10.23 -0.31
N THR A 323 1.75 -9.73 -1.54
CA THR A 323 2.27 -8.41 -1.91
C THR A 323 1.13 -7.39 -2.04
N SER A 324 1.37 -6.14 -1.64
CA SER A 324 0.36 -5.07 -1.71
C SER A 324 0.98 -3.68 -1.54
N GLY A 325 0.26 -2.64 -1.97
CA GLY A 325 0.54 -1.27 -1.55
C GLY A 325 0.32 -1.07 -0.04
N LYS A 326 1.06 -0.11 0.55
CA LYS A 326 0.99 0.27 1.96
C LYS A 326 -0.38 0.75 2.43
N ASP A 327 -1.22 1.23 1.51
CA ASP A 327 -2.59 1.68 1.76
C ASP A 327 -3.50 0.57 2.32
N LEU A 328 -3.22 -0.70 1.99
CA LEU A 328 -4.01 -1.84 2.46
C LEU A 328 -3.61 -2.36 3.85
N ILE A 329 -2.52 -1.86 4.46
CA ILE A 329 -2.09 -2.26 5.80
C ILE A 329 -3.18 -1.95 6.82
N SER A 330 -3.74 -0.74 6.77
CA SER A 330 -4.74 -0.26 7.73
C SER A 330 -6.13 -0.91 7.63
N ASN A 331 -6.35 -1.76 6.64
CA ASN A 331 -7.64 -2.36 6.35
C ASN A 331 -7.47 -3.83 5.89
N HIS A 332 -7.57 -4.13 4.59
CA HIS A 332 -7.59 -5.46 4.01
C HIS A 332 -6.50 -6.39 4.55
N LEU A 333 -5.23 -5.97 4.61
CA LEU A 333 -4.16 -6.85 5.11
C LEU A 333 -4.37 -7.20 6.58
N THR A 334 -4.72 -6.21 7.41
CA THR A 334 -5.04 -6.46 8.82
C THR A 334 -6.26 -7.39 8.94
N TYR A 335 -7.33 -7.12 8.19
CA TYR A 335 -8.54 -7.95 8.17
C TYR A 335 -8.27 -9.37 7.71
N SER A 336 -7.35 -9.56 6.77
CA SER A 336 -6.91 -10.88 6.34
C SER A 336 -6.32 -11.66 7.51
N ILE A 337 -5.46 -11.05 8.34
CA ILE A 337 -4.90 -11.72 9.53
C ILE A 337 -6.02 -12.07 10.52
N PHE A 338 -6.93 -11.14 10.82
CA PHE A 338 -8.09 -11.41 11.68
C PHE A 338 -8.90 -12.61 11.19
N ASN A 339 -9.29 -12.62 9.92
CA ASN A 339 -10.14 -13.69 9.41
C ASN A 339 -9.40 -15.04 9.35
N HIS A 340 -8.10 -15.06 9.03
CA HIS A 340 -7.33 -16.31 9.08
C HIS A 340 -7.25 -16.89 10.50
N THR A 341 -7.02 -16.05 11.52
CA THR A 341 -6.96 -16.53 12.92
C THR A 341 -8.34 -16.94 13.45
N ALA A 342 -9.43 -16.34 12.94
CA ALA A 342 -10.79 -16.75 13.31
C ALA A 342 -11.26 -18.05 12.64
N ILE A 343 -10.90 -18.25 11.37
CA ILE A 343 -11.32 -19.44 10.60
C ILE A 343 -10.48 -20.66 10.99
N TRP A 344 -9.17 -20.49 11.20
CA TRP A 344 -8.25 -21.57 11.54
C TRP A 344 -7.57 -21.36 12.91
N PRO A 345 -8.32 -21.21 14.02
CA PRO A 345 -7.75 -20.80 15.32
C PRO A 345 -6.80 -21.84 15.91
N ASN A 346 -7.02 -23.12 15.63
CA ASN A 346 -6.19 -24.23 16.14
C ASN A 346 -5.10 -24.68 15.15
N HIS A 347 -4.97 -23.99 14.02
CA HIS A 347 -4.08 -24.35 12.92
C HIS A 347 -3.18 -23.16 12.52
N PRO A 348 -2.26 -22.73 13.41
CA PRO A 348 -1.37 -21.61 13.11
C PRO A 348 -0.45 -21.86 11.91
N GLU A 349 -0.26 -23.11 11.50
CA GLU A 349 0.42 -23.49 10.26
C GLU A 349 -0.34 -23.08 8.99
N LEU A 350 -1.65 -22.78 9.08
CA LEU A 350 -2.49 -22.28 7.99
C LEU A 350 -2.59 -20.75 7.96
N TRP A 351 -2.01 -20.06 8.94
CA TRP A 351 -1.97 -18.59 8.97
C TRP A 351 -0.96 -18.04 7.94
N PRO A 352 -1.16 -16.82 7.40
CA PRO A 352 -0.24 -16.25 6.43
C PRO A 352 1.19 -16.14 6.98
N ARG A 353 2.19 -16.45 6.14
CA ARG A 353 3.60 -16.47 6.54
C ARG A 353 4.29 -15.14 6.36
N SER A 354 4.00 -14.43 5.26
CA SER A 354 4.64 -13.15 5.00
C SER A 354 3.81 -12.19 4.15
N PHE A 355 3.86 -10.90 4.52
CA PHE A 355 3.23 -9.80 3.80
C PHE A 355 4.30 -8.76 3.41
N ARG A 356 4.48 -8.48 2.12
CA ARG A 356 5.40 -7.44 1.63
C ARG A 356 4.61 -6.21 1.17
N ALA A 357 4.77 -5.10 1.87
CA ALA A 357 4.16 -3.83 1.51
C ALA A 357 5.15 -2.96 0.71
N ASN A 358 4.68 -2.36 -0.39
CA ASN A 358 5.43 -1.38 -1.18
C ASN A 358 4.75 0.00 -1.16
N GLY A 359 5.50 1.05 -1.48
CA GLY A 359 4.93 2.39 -1.67
C GLY A 359 4.05 2.50 -2.91
N HIS A 360 3.42 3.67 -3.09
CA HIS A 360 2.71 3.97 -4.32
C HIS A 360 3.69 4.18 -5.47
N LEU A 361 3.26 3.91 -6.70
CA LEU A 361 4.07 4.16 -7.88
C LEU A 361 3.88 5.62 -8.35
N LEU A 362 4.99 6.34 -8.47
CA LEU A 362 5.12 7.62 -9.15
C LEU A 362 5.50 7.39 -10.61
N LEU A 363 5.13 8.34 -11.48
CA LEU A 363 5.54 8.38 -12.87
C LEU A 363 6.31 9.67 -13.10
N ASN A 364 7.58 9.56 -13.50
CA ASN A 364 8.52 10.67 -13.67
C ASN A 364 8.59 11.59 -12.43
N SER A 365 8.68 10.99 -11.24
CA SER A 365 8.71 11.68 -9.92
C SER A 365 7.42 12.40 -9.53
N GLU A 366 6.33 12.24 -10.27
CA GLU A 366 5.04 12.86 -10.00
C GLU A 366 3.95 11.81 -9.70
N LYS A 367 2.92 12.23 -8.95
CA LYS A 367 1.76 11.37 -8.68
C LYS A 367 1.01 11.10 -9.97
N MET A 368 0.74 9.83 -10.25
CA MET A 368 -0.05 9.44 -11.41
C MET A 368 -1.49 9.98 -11.29
N SER A 369 -1.92 10.74 -12.29
CA SER A 369 -3.26 11.31 -12.34
C SER A 369 -3.72 11.51 -13.78
N LYS A 370 -4.90 10.98 -14.10
CA LYS A 370 -5.55 11.22 -15.41
C LYS A 370 -5.81 12.70 -15.66
N ALA A 371 -6.00 13.51 -14.61
CA ALA A 371 -6.32 14.93 -14.75
C ALA A 371 -5.09 15.78 -15.13
N THR A 372 -3.89 15.39 -14.72
CA THR A 372 -2.64 16.10 -15.07
C THR A 372 -2.06 15.61 -16.40
N GLY A 373 -2.62 14.54 -16.98
CA GLY A 373 -2.07 13.86 -18.17
C GLY A 373 -0.88 12.94 -17.84
N ASN A 374 -0.41 12.92 -16.60
CA ASN A 374 0.67 12.03 -16.14
C ASN A 374 0.09 10.68 -15.70
N PHE A 375 -0.24 9.82 -16.66
CA PHE A 375 -0.82 8.51 -16.41
C PHE A 375 -0.46 7.54 -17.52
N LEU A 376 -0.08 6.31 -17.15
CA LEU A 376 0.14 5.21 -18.09
C LEU A 376 -0.66 4.00 -17.63
N THR A 377 -1.45 3.42 -18.53
CA THR A 377 -2.02 2.09 -18.33
C THR A 377 -0.98 1.01 -18.59
N LEU A 378 -1.23 -0.20 -18.09
CA LEU A 378 -0.37 -1.35 -18.34
C LEU A 378 -0.15 -1.62 -19.84
N ILE A 379 -1.23 -1.56 -20.63
CA ILE A 379 -1.18 -1.83 -22.08
C ILE A 379 -0.35 -0.76 -22.78
N GLU A 380 -0.59 0.51 -22.49
CA GLU A 380 0.19 1.62 -23.07
C GLU A 380 1.68 1.51 -22.71
N ALA A 381 2.01 1.12 -21.47
CA ALA A 381 3.39 0.93 -21.04
C ALA A 381 4.06 -0.25 -21.76
N ILE A 382 3.36 -1.37 -21.95
CA ILE A 382 3.87 -2.53 -22.72
C ILE A 382 4.08 -2.16 -24.19
N GLU A 383 3.14 -1.46 -24.81
CA GLU A 383 3.27 -1.02 -26.21
C GLU A 383 4.44 -0.05 -26.40
N LYS A 384 4.68 0.82 -25.40
CA LYS A 384 5.74 1.82 -25.46
C LYS A 384 7.14 1.25 -25.18
N PHE A 385 7.27 0.35 -24.20
CA PHE A 385 8.57 -0.08 -23.69
C PHE A 385 8.85 -1.58 -23.85
N SER A 386 7.94 -2.34 -24.47
CA SER A 386 7.85 -3.81 -24.39
C SER A 386 7.59 -4.33 -22.96
N ALA A 387 7.14 -5.58 -22.86
CA ALA A 387 6.93 -6.22 -21.56
C ALA A 387 8.22 -6.30 -20.73
N ASP A 388 9.34 -6.70 -21.35
CA ASP A 388 10.61 -6.86 -20.65
C ASP A 388 11.30 -5.53 -20.32
N GLY A 389 11.21 -4.54 -21.20
CA GLY A 389 11.70 -3.19 -20.90
C GLY A 389 10.95 -2.55 -19.74
N MET A 390 9.61 -2.63 -19.74
CA MET A 390 8.79 -2.16 -18.61
C MET A 390 9.13 -2.90 -17.30
N ARG A 391 9.24 -4.23 -17.32
CA ARG A 391 9.56 -5.04 -16.13
C ARG A 391 10.95 -4.74 -15.57
N LEU A 392 11.93 -4.50 -16.45
CA LEU A 392 13.27 -4.09 -16.06
C LEU A 392 13.24 -2.75 -15.30
N THR A 393 12.41 -1.81 -15.75
CA THR A 393 12.27 -0.50 -15.09
C THR A 393 11.52 -0.61 -13.77
N LEU A 394 10.47 -1.44 -13.73
CA LEU A 394 9.73 -1.70 -12.50
C LEU A 394 10.58 -2.36 -11.41
N ALA A 395 11.52 -3.23 -11.78
CA ALA A 395 12.46 -3.81 -10.83
C ALA A 395 13.47 -2.78 -10.27
N ASP A 396 13.76 -1.70 -11.01
CA ASP A 396 14.62 -0.60 -10.55
C ASP A 396 13.86 0.51 -9.79
N ALA A 397 12.53 0.52 -9.88
CA ALA A 397 11.66 1.60 -9.42
C ALA A 397 11.69 1.83 -7.90
N GLY A 398 11.87 0.77 -7.11
CA GLY A 398 12.00 0.86 -5.65
C GLY A 398 11.51 -0.37 -4.89
N ASP A 399 12.27 -0.79 -3.88
CA ASP A 399 12.01 -1.99 -3.07
C ASP A 399 11.52 -1.71 -1.64
N SER A 400 11.31 -0.44 -1.30
CA SER A 400 10.95 -0.02 0.07
C SER A 400 9.46 0.30 0.22
N ILE A 401 9.06 0.68 1.44
CA ILE A 401 7.71 1.20 1.73
C ILE A 401 7.51 2.65 1.26
N GLU A 402 8.60 3.36 0.95
CA GLU A 402 8.54 4.65 0.28
C GLU A 402 8.03 4.50 -1.15
N ASP A 403 7.47 5.59 -1.67
CA ASP A 403 6.89 5.58 -3.02
C ASP A 403 7.98 5.25 -4.06
N ALA A 404 7.69 4.27 -4.91
CA ALA A 404 8.56 3.83 -5.99
C ALA A 404 8.40 4.77 -7.19
N ASN A 405 9.39 4.84 -8.08
CA ASN A 405 9.36 5.75 -9.22
C ASN A 405 9.60 5.03 -10.54
N PHE A 406 8.66 5.13 -11.47
CA PHE A 406 8.85 4.70 -12.84
C PHE A 406 9.27 5.91 -13.69
N GLU A 407 10.48 5.87 -14.25
CA GLU A 407 11.03 6.93 -15.10
C GLU A 407 11.10 6.47 -16.55
N GLU A 408 10.42 7.18 -17.44
CA GLU A 408 10.33 6.80 -18.86
C GLU A 408 11.69 6.88 -19.57
N GLU A 409 12.52 7.87 -19.22
CA GLU A 409 13.88 7.99 -19.75
C GLU A 409 14.75 6.77 -19.37
N MET A 410 14.57 6.28 -18.13
CA MET A 410 15.26 5.06 -17.69
C MET A 410 14.74 3.82 -18.42
N ALA A 411 13.44 3.75 -18.69
CA ALA A 411 12.85 2.66 -19.48
C ALA A 411 13.41 2.61 -20.92
N GLU A 412 13.57 3.76 -21.57
CA GLU A 412 14.19 3.84 -22.90
C GLU A 412 15.66 3.40 -22.87
N ALA A 413 16.42 3.85 -21.86
CA ALA A 413 17.83 3.45 -21.68
C ALA A 413 17.99 1.95 -21.42
N GLN A 414 17.13 1.39 -20.58
CA GLN A 414 17.13 -0.04 -20.25
C GLN A 414 16.72 -0.91 -21.45
N LEU A 415 15.73 -0.49 -22.23
CA LEU A 415 15.35 -1.17 -23.47
C LEU A 415 16.51 -1.19 -24.47
N LEU A 416 17.22 -0.07 -24.63
CA LEU A 416 18.43 -0.02 -25.47
C LEU A 416 19.54 -0.94 -24.94
N SER A 417 19.70 -1.05 -23.61
CA SER A 417 20.66 -1.99 -23.00
C SER A 417 20.32 -3.44 -23.30
N LEU A 418 19.05 -3.83 -23.21
CA LEU A 418 18.59 -5.17 -23.59
C LEU A 418 18.86 -5.47 -25.06
N TYR A 419 18.56 -4.54 -25.96
CA TYR A 419 18.86 -4.70 -27.39
C TYR A 419 20.35 -4.91 -27.65
N LYS A 420 21.21 -4.08 -27.03
CA LYS A 420 22.67 -4.23 -27.14
C LYS A 420 23.16 -5.58 -26.60
N CYS A 421 22.57 -6.07 -25.51
CA CYS A 421 22.88 -7.39 -24.97
C CYS A 421 22.55 -8.50 -25.99
N ILE A 422 21.37 -8.44 -26.61
CA ILE A 422 20.95 -9.43 -27.62
C ILE A 422 21.90 -9.45 -28.82
N GLU A 423 22.21 -8.28 -29.39
CA GLU A 423 23.08 -8.20 -30.57
C GLU A 423 24.51 -8.67 -30.25
N TRP A 424 25.02 -8.34 -29.06
CA TRP A 424 26.32 -8.82 -28.62
C TRP A 424 26.36 -10.35 -28.48
N VAL A 425 25.31 -10.97 -27.92
CA VAL A 425 25.23 -12.44 -27.83
C VAL A 425 25.20 -13.10 -29.21
N LYS A 426 24.45 -12.55 -30.17
CA LYS A 426 24.43 -13.04 -31.56
C LYS A 426 25.80 -12.96 -32.21
N GLU A 427 26.51 -11.85 -32.02
CA GLU A 427 27.86 -11.64 -32.55
C GLU A 427 28.84 -12.69 -31.99
N VAL A 428 28.83 -12.90 -30.67
CA VAL A 428 29.68 -13.90 -29.99
C VAL A 428 29.42 -15.31 -30.49
N LEU A 429 28.15 -15.64 -30.77
CA LEU A 429 27.74 -16.97 -31.23
C LEU A 429 27.85 -17.15 -32.74
N HIS A 430 28.28 -16.13 -33.48
CA HIS A 430 28.35 -16.10 -34.95
C HIS A 430 27.02 -16.48 -35.63
N ILE A 431 25.91 -15.96 -35.09
CA ILE A 431 24.57 -16.22 -35.62
C ILE A 431 24.22 -15.14 -36.64
N ASP A 432 24.07 -15.52 -37.91
CA ASP A 432 23.62 -14.62 -38.98
C ASP A 432 22.12 -14.32 -38.87
N ALA A 433 21.68 -13.19 -39.44
CA ALA A 433 20.29 -12.73 -39.36
C ALA A 433 19.24 -13.76 -39.87
N GLY A 434 19.63 -14.68 -40.78
CA GLY A 434 18.75 -15.72 -41.30
C GLY A 434 18.50 -16.88 -40.33
N ASP A 435 19.46 -17.20 -39.45
CA ASP A 435 19.33 -18.30 -38.47
C ASP A 435 18.50 -17.86 -37.25
N ALA A 436 18.50 -16.56 -36.94
CA ALA A 436 17.68 -15.97 -35.87
C ALA A 436 16.17 -16.03 -36.17
N GLU A 437 15.76 -15.90 -37.43
CA GLU A 437 14.34 -16.03 -37.83
C GLU A 437 13.81 -17.47 -37.67
N GLU A 438 14.67 -18.49 -37.85
CA GLU A 438 14.27 -19.90 -37.72
C GLU A 438 14.04 -20.30 -36.24
N VAL A 439 14.82 -19.74 -35.31
CA VAL A 439 14.63 -19.91 -33.86
C VAL A 439 13.35 -19.19 -33.39
N ASN A 440 13.11 -17.97 -33.86
CA ASN A 440 11.93 -17.19 -33.51
C ASN A 440 10.61 -17.80 -34.04
N ASN A 441 10.67 -18.56 -35.14
CA ASN A 441 9.52 -19.32 -35.65
C ASN A 441 9.29 -20.65 -34.90
N LYS A 442 10.32 -21.23 -34.28
CA LYS A 442 10.19 -22.45 -33.43
C LYS A 442 9.67 -22.12 -32.02
N SER A 443 10.04 -20.97 -31.45
CA SER A 443 9.53 -20.52 -30.14
C SER A 443 8.03 -20.19 -30.16
N LYS A 444 7.49 -19.73 -31.31
CA LYS A 444 6.04 -19.53 -31.50
C LYS A 444 5.22 -20.82 -31.44
N HIS A 445 5.82 -21.98 -31.72
CA HIS A 445 5.13 -23.28 -31.69
C HIS A 445 5.17 -24.00 -30.33
N SER A 446 5.84 -23.44 -29.30
CA SER A 446 5.89 -24.03 -27.96
C SER A 446 5.00 -23.33 -26.92
N PHE A 447 4.26 -22.27 -27.31
CA PHE A 447 3.22 -21.64 -26.50
C PHE A 447 1.86 -21.91 -27.16
N ASP A 448 0.91 -22.48 -26.41
CA ASP A 448 -0.45 -22.75 -26.89
C ASP A 448 -1.07 -21.50 -27.53
N ASP A 449 -1.58 -21.67 -28.75
CA ASP A 449 -2.24 -20.66 -29.58
C ASP A 449 -3.59 -20.25 -28.96
N THR A 450 -3.59 -19.37 -27.98
CA THR A 450 -4.79 -18.60 -27.58
C THR A 450 -4.47 -17.16 -27.23
N THR A 451 -3.74 -16.44 -28.11
CA THR A 451 -3.92 -14.99 -28.41
C THR A 451 -2.82 -14.49 -29.35
N THR A 452 -2.89 -14.87 -30.62
CA THR A 452 -2.17 -14.15 -31.68
C THR A 452 -3.06 -13.03 -32.21
N ILE A 453 -2.81 -11.81 -31.76
CA ILE A 453 -3.31 -10.61 -32.46
C ILE A 453 -2.45 -10.46 -33.72
N ASP A 454 -3.09 -10.64 -34.88
CA ASP A 454 -2.47 -10.46 -36.19
C ASP A 454 -2.16 -8.97 -36.43
N LEU A 455 -0.90 -8.60 -36.22
CA LEU A 455 -0.36 -7.25 -36.45
C LEU A 455 -0.06 -6.96 -37.94
N SER A 456 -0.44 -7.84 -38.88
CA SER A 456 -0.07 -7.69 -40.29
C SER A 456 -0.99 -6.78 -41.12
N THR A 457 -2.07 -6.22 -40.55
CA THR A 457 -3.07 -5.45 -41.33
C THR A 457 -3.23 -3.97 -40.98
N ASP A 458 -2.44 -3.39 -40.07
CA ASP A 458 -2.60 -1.98 -39.72
C ASP A 458 -1.56 -1.08 -40.43
N GLU A 459 -1.98 -0.45 -41.55
CA GLU A 459 -1.18 0.51 -42.31
C GLU A 459 -0.78 1.76 -41.50
N SER A 460 -1.32 1.96 -40.29
CA SER A 460 -0.98 3.09 -39.42
C SER A 460 0.36 2.95 -38.68
N VAL A 461 0.95 1.74 -38.63
CA VAL A 461 2.24 1.48 -37.93
C VAL A 461 3.47 1.79 -38.80
N LYS A 462 3.33 1.78 -40.14
CA LYS A 462 4.47 2.07 -41.05
C LYS A 462 4.97 3.51 -40.99
N ASN A 463 4.18 4.45 -40.46
CA ASN A 463 4.49 5.89 -40.50
C ASN A 463 4.96 6.49 -39.16
N LYS A 464 5.27 5.69 -38.14
CA LYS A 464 5.79 6.19 -36.85
C LYS A 464 7.13 5.58 -36.39
N ILE A 465 7.76 4.78 -37.25
CA ILE A 465 9.19 4.48 -37.10
C ILE A 465 9.95 5.74 -37.54
N PRO A 466 10.90 6.28 -36.76
CA PRO A 466 11.74 7.38 -37.22
C PRO A 466 12.36 6.97 -38.56
N SER A 467 12.22 7.81 -39.59
CA SER A 467 12.83 7.58 -40.89
C SER A 467 14.32 7.29 -40.70
N SER A 468 14.81 6.26 -41.40
CA SER A 468 16.19 5.73 -41.37
C SER A 468 17.32 6.78 -41.52
N SER A 469 17.00 8.02 -41.89
CA SER A 469 17.95 9.11 -42.11
C SER A 469 18.66 9.67 -40.86
N SER A 470 18.22 9.33 -39.64
CA SER A 470 18.88 9.78 -38.40
C SER A 470 19.71 8.70 -37.70
N ILE A 471 19.54 7.43 -38.07
CA ILE A 471 20.30 6.28 -37.54
C ILE A 471 21.56 6.03 -38.40
N ASP A 472 21.52 6.39 -39.69
CA ASP A 472 22.64 6.21 -40.61
C ASP A 472 23.82 7.19 -40.41
N LYS A 473 23.68 8.21 -39.56
CA LYS A 473 24.74 9.22 -39.32
C LYS A 473 25.63 8.97 -38.12
N ILE A 474 25.38 7.91 -37.34
CA ILE A 474 26.27 7.49 -36.24
C ILE A 474 27.30 6.46 -36.73
N ASN A 475 27.19 5.98 -37.97
CA ASN A 475 27.98 4.85 -38.48
C ASN A 475 29.07 5.20 -39.52
N THR A 476 29.58 6.43 -39.54
CA THR A 476 30.61 6.83 -40.53
C THR A 476 31.99 7.20 -40.01
N ASP A 477 32.28 7.03 -38.72
CA ASP A 477 33.67 7.09 -38.24
C ASP A 477 34.01 5.81 -37.47
N SER A 478 35.10 5.15 -37.87
CA SER A 478 35.66 3.85 -37.39
C SER A 478 35.12 2.54 -37.99
N ASN A 479 35.23 2.41 -39.32
CA ASN A 479 35.36 1.09 -39.95
C ASN A 479 36.76 0.50 -39.68
N GLU A 480 36.92 -0.13 -38.51
CA GLU A 480 37.84 -1.25 -38.30
C GLU A 480 37.04 -2.35 -37.58
N GLN A 481 36.40 -3.24 -38.36
CA GLN A 481 35.86 -4.49 -37.82
C GLN A 481 37.04 -5.36 -37.37
N GLN A 482 37.43 -5.20 -36.10
CA GLN A 482 38.30 -6.13 -35.41
C GLN A 482 37.48 -7.39 -35.12
N THR A 483 37.57 -8.41 -35.99
CA THR A 483 37.02 -9.74 -35.67
C THR A 483 37.56 -10.18 -34.32
N MET A 484 36.69 -10.27 -33.31
CA MET A 484 37.02 -10.75 -31.97
C MET A 484 37.51 -12.20 -32.09
N ASN A 485 38.82 -12.39 -32.07
CA ASN A 485 39.40 -13.73 -32.02
C ASN A 485 39.30 -14.22 -30.57
N TYR A 486 38.45 -15.22 -30.33
CA TYR A 486 38.38 -15.91 -29.05
C TYR A 486 39.36 -17.07 -28.99
N ARG A 487 39.96 -17.29 -27.83
CA ARG A 487 40.74 -18.50 -27.56
C ARG A 487 39.87 -19.59 -26.95
N THR A 488 40.23 -20.84 -27.24
CA THR A 488 39.47 -22.05 -26.88
C THR A 488 40.30 -23.04 -26.05
N ASP A 489 41.48 -22.61 -25.63
CA ASP A 489 42.37 -23.29 -24.70
C ASP A 489 41.71 -23.49 -23.33
N SER A 490 42.05 -24.60 -22.70
CA SER A 490 41.43 -25.06 -21.45
C SER A 490 42.02 -24.42 -20.20
N GLU A 491 43.17 -23.76 -20.28
CA GLU A 491 43.84 -23.17 -19.13
C GLU A 491 43.44 -21.71 -18.96
N TYR A 492 42.99 -21.37 -17.74
CA TYR A 492 42.63 -20.01 -17.38
C TYR A 492 43.89 -19.20 -17.04
N ASN A 493 44.05 -18.05 -17.71
CA ASN A 493 45.06 -17.05 -17.41
C ASN A 493 44.66 -16.27 -16.12
N TYR A 494 45.42 -15.23 -15.79
CA TYR A 494 45.10 -14.41 -14.61
C TYR A 494 43.74 -13.70 -14.76
N TYR A 495 43.49 -13.08 -15.91
CA TYR A 495 42.28 -12.29 -16.18
C TYR A 495 41.00 -13.13 -16.20
N ASP A 496 41.04 -14.35 -16.71
CA ASP A 496 39.91 -15.28 -16.68
C ASP A 496 39.54 -15.67 -15.25
N ARG A 497 40.55 -15.96 -14.41
CA ARG A 497 40.31 -16.33 -13.01
C ARG A 497 39.68 -15.19 -12.24
N VAL A 498 40.07 -13.95 -12.55
CA VAL A 498 39.43 -12.75 -11.99
C VAL A 498 37.97 -12.68 -12.47
N PHE A 499 37.73 -12.76 -13.78
CA PHE A 499 36.38 -12.66 -14.33
C PHE A 499 35.45 -13.81 -13.88
N GLU A 500 35.95 -15.04 -13.80
CA GLU A 500 35.26 -16.18 -13.23
C GLU A 500 34.87 -15.93 -11.76
N SER A 501 35.78 -15.35 -10.97
CA SER A 501 35.50 -15.00 -9.58
C SER A 501 34.42 -13.90 -9.48
N GLU A 502 34.41 -12.94 -10.41
CA GLU A 502 33.38 -11.90 -10.48
C GLU A 502 32.01 -12.47 -10.88
N ILE A 503 31.95 -13.42 -11.82
CA ILE A 503 30.72 -14.15 -12.17
C ILE A 503 30.17 -14.87 -10.93
N ASN A 504 31.04 -15.58 -10.21
CA ASN A 504 30.65 -16.32 -9.00
C ASN A 504 30.14 -15.40 -7.89
N LEU A 505 30.79 -14.25 -7.69
CA LEU A 505 30.34 -13.23 -6.75
C LEU A 505 28.98 -12.66 -7.15
N ALA A 506 28.78 -12.36 -8.44
CA ALA A 506 27.50 -11.87 -8.96
C ALA A 506 26.36 -12.87 -8.73
N ILE A 507 26.60 -14.17 -8.92
CA ILE A 507 25.61 -15.23 -8.62
C ILE A 507 25.18 -15.16 -7.16
N GLN A 508 26.14 -15.15 -6.23
CA GLN A 508 25.87 -15.15 -4.79
C GLN A 508 25.11 -13.89 -4.34
N LEU A 509 25.57 -12.71 -4.77
CA LEU A 509 24.93 -11.44 -4.39
C LEU A 509 23.52 -11.30 -4.98
N THR A 510 23.31 -11.81 -6.20
CA THR A 510 21.99 -11.79 -6.85
C THR A 510 21.02 -12.75 -6.16
N GLU A 511 21.48 -13.95 -5.78
CA GLU A 511 20.69 -14.93 -5.02
C GLU A 511 20.23 -14.34 -3.68
N GLU A 512 21.16 -13.79 -2.90
CA GLU A 512 20.86 -13.13 -1.61
C GLU A 512 19.86 -11.98 -1.79
N SER A 513 19.97 -11.23 -2.90
CA SER A 513 19.06 -10.11 -3.20
C SER A 513 17.66 -10.60 -3.58
N TYR A 514 17.54 -11.70 -4.35
CA TYR A 514 16.24 -12.31 -4.65
C TYR A 514 15.56 -12.88 -3.39
N GLU A 515 16.30 -13.56 -2.52
CA GLU A 515 15.78 -14.10 -1.26
C GLU A 515 15.23 -12.98 -0.35
N LYS A 516 15.88 -11.82 -0.35
CA LYS A 516 15.45 -10.62 0.39
C LYS A 516 14.41 -9.79 -0.37
N MET A 517 14.09 -10.14 -1.61
CA MET A 517 13.19 -9.39 -2.49
C MET A 517 13.65 -7.93 -2.69
N LEU A 518 14.94 -7.74 -2.95
CA LEU A 518 15.57 -6.46 -3.28
C LEU A 518 15.87 -6.43 -4.78
N TYR A 519 14.86 -6.14 -5.61
CA TYR A 519 14.96 -6.28 -7.07
C TYR A 519 15.88 -5.23 -7.72
N LYS A 520 16.06 -4.07 -7.10
CA LYS A 520 17.04 -3.07 -7.52
C LYS A 520 18.46 -3.59 -7.36
N ASP A 521 18.74 -4.26 -6.24
CA ASP A 521 20.03 -4.89 -6.00
C ASP A 521 20.24 -6.12 -6.89
N VAL A 522 19.18 -6.89 -7.19
CA VAL A 522 19.22 -7.94 -8.21
C VAL A 522 19.70 -7.39 -9.55
N LEU A 523 19.16 -6.26 -10.02
CA LEU A 523 19.59 -5.65 -11.28
C LEU A 523 21.02 -5.11 -11.22
N LYS A 524 21.38 -4.49 -10.10
CA LYS A 524 22.73 -3.99 -9.85
C LYS A 524 23.76 -5.12 -9.98
N TYR A 525 23.54 -6.27 -9.33
CA TYR A 525 24.51 -7.36 -9.29
C TYR A 525 24.39 -8.30 -10.50
N GLY A 526 23.17 -8.77 -10.80
CA GLY A 526 22.91 -9.79 -11.82
C GLY A 526 22.92 -9.28 -13.25
N PHE A 527 22.85 -7.96 -13.45
CA PHE A 527 22.86 -7.34 -14.78
C PHE A 527 23.98 -6.31 -14.93
N PHE A 528 23.90 -5.16 -14.24
CA PHE A 528 24.79 -4.02 -14.51
C PHE A 528 26.25 -4.30 -14.12
N GLN A 529 26.53 -4.74 -12.89
CA GLN A 529 27.90 -5.06 -12.46
C GLN A 529 28.48 -6.24 -13.24
N LEU A 530 27.65 -7.22 -13.57
CA LEU A 530 28.07 -8.36 -14.38
C LEU A 530 28.47 -7.91 -15.80
N GLN A 531 27.72 -6.99 -16.43
CA GLN A 531 28.12 -6.38 -17.70
C GLN A 531 29.43 -5.58 -17.59
N ILE A 532 29.62 -4.82 -16.50
CA ILE A 532 30.88 -4.08 -16.26
C ILE A 532 32.06 -5.05 -16.11
N ALA A 533 31.90 -6.16 -15.38
CA ALA A 533 32.93 -7.19 -15.24
C ALA A 533 33.33 -7.77 -16.61
N ARG A 534 32.36 -8.05 -17.48
CA ARG A 534 32.61 -8.50 -18.86
C ARG A 534 33.37 -7.45 -19.67
N ASP A 535 32.97 -6.18 -19.59
CA ASP A 535 33.59 -5.11 -20.36
C ASP A 535 35.04 -4.86 -19.91
N ASN A 536 35.30 -4.91 -18.60
CA ASN A 536 36.64 -4.88 -18.02
C ASN A 536 37.49 -6.07 -18.49
N TYR A 537 36.93 -7.28 -18.47
CA TYR A 537 37.61 -8.49 -18.96
C TYR A 537 37.98 -8.35 -20.45
N ARG A 538 37.08 -7.83 -21.28
CA ARG A 538 37.33 -7.54 -22.69
C ARG A 538 38.46 -6.52 -22.87
N GLU A 539 38.46 -5.43 -22.11
CA GLU A 539 39.49 -4.39 -22.19
C GLU A 539 40.87 -4.93 -21.80
N LEU A 540 40.96 -5.65 -20.68
CA LEU A 540 42.22 -6.25 -20.19
C LEU A 540 42.79 -7.30 -21.15
N CYS A 541 41.91 -8.04 -21.84
CA CYS A 541 42.30 -9.01 -22.87
C CYS A 541 42.75 -8.35 -24.18
N SER A 542 42.31 -7.13 -24.49
CA SER A 542 42.59 -6.47 -25.77
C SER A 542 44.07 -6.16 -26.03
N GLU A 543 44.88 -6.03 -24.96
CA GLU A 543 46.29 -5.61 -25.08
C GLU A 543 47.30 -6.76 -25.23
N SER A 544 46.95 -8.00 -24.88
CA SER A 544 47.95 -9.10 -24.91
C SER A 544 47.41 -10.54 -25.00
N GLU A 545 46.17 -10.81 -24.58
CA GLU A 545 45.64 -12.18 -24.49
C GLU A 545 44.15 -12.23 -24.87
N GLN A 546 43.78 -13.03 -25.87
CA GLN A 546 42.39 -13.17 -26.33
C GLN A 546 41.44 -13.68 -25.24
N MET A 547 40.15 -13.30 -25.30
CA MET A 547 39.12 -13.76 -24.36
C MET A 547 38.82 -15.26 -24.53
N ASN A 548 38.54 -15.98 -23.44
CA ASN A 548 38.17 -17.38 -23.46
C ASN A 548 36.70 -17.59 -23.87
N LEU A 549 36.46 -18.35 -24.93
CA LEU A 549 35.11 -18.58 -25.44
C LEU A 549 34.22 -19.33 -24.45
N ASN A 550 34.76 -20.31 -23.72
CA ASN A 550 33.97 -21.10 -22.76
C ASN A 550 33.54 -20.25 -21.57
N LEU A 551 34.44 -19.39 -21.07
CA LEU A 551 34.11 -18.47 -19.98
C LEU A 551 33.07 -17.42 -20.41
N ILE A 552 33.14 -16.96 -21.67
CA ILE A 552 32.14 -16.04 -22.22
C ILE A 552 30.79 -16.72 -22.41
N LYS A 553 30.74 -17.96 -22.89
CA LYS A 553 29.49 -18.74 -22.94
C LYS A 553 28.88 -18.94 -21.56
N ARG A 554 29.72 -19.25 -20.55
CA ARG A 554 29.29 -19.33 -19.15
C ARG A 554 28.72 -18.01 -18.65
N PHE A 555 29.37 -16.89 -18.94
CA PHE A 555 28.86 -15.55 -18.62
C PHE A 555 27.47 -15.31 -19.23
N ILE A 556 27.29 -15.61 -20.53
CA ILE A 556 26.00 -15.42 -21.22
C ILE A 556 24.92 -16.26 -20.54
N GLU A 557 25.19 -17.54 -20.29
CA GLU A 557 24.26 -18.44 -19.61
C GLU A 557 23.88 -17.91 -18.22
N VAL A 558 24.88 -17.57 -17.40
CA VAL A 558 24.65 -17.06 -16.04
C VAL A 558 23.82 -15.77 -16.07
N GLN A 559 24.23 -14.77 -16.84
CA GLN A 559 23.49 -13.50 -16.94
C GLN A 559 22.05 -13.72 -17.42
N THR A 560 21.87 -14.61 -18.39
CA THR A 560 20.55 -14.97 -18.93
C THR A 560 19.66 -15.59 -17.84
N ILE A 561 20.19 -16.53 -17.04
CA ILE A 561 19.43 -17.15 -15.95
C ILE A 561 19.15 -16.13 -14.83
N LEU A 562 20.14 -15.34 -14.40
CA LEU A 562 20.00 -14.34 -13.34
C LEU A 562 18.94 -13.28 -13.67
N LEU A 563 18.82 -12.87 -14.95
CA LEU A 563 17.86 -11.87 -15.40
C LEU A 563 16.46 -12.46 -15.69
N SER A 564 16.34 -13.78 -15.82
CA SER A 564 15.11 -14.45 -16.28
C SER A 564 13.84 -14.17 -15.47
N PRO A 565 13.87 -13.97 -14.13
CA PRO A 565 12.66 -13.61 -13.39
C PRO A 565 12.15 -12.20 -13.73
N ILE A 566 13.02 -11.31 -14.23
CA ILE A 566 12.69 -9.93 -14.56
C ILE A 566 12.35 -9.78 -16.05
N CYS A 567 13.18 -10.31 -16.95
CA CYS A 567 13.00 -10.24 -18.41
C CYS A 567 12.86 -11.64 -19.04
N PRO A 568 11.78 -12.38 -18.75
CA PRO A 568 11.68 -13.79 -19.14
C PRO A 568 11.67 -14.02 -20.66
N HIS A 569 11.13 -13.10 -21.46
CA HIS A 569 10.97 -13.33 -22.90
C HIS A 569 12.32 -13.21 -23.64
N VAL A 570 13.07 -12.15 -23.35
CA VAL A 570 14.43 -11.95 -23.85
C VAL A 570 15.34 -13.06 -23.34
N CYS A 571 15.24 -13.41 -22.06
CA CYS A 571 16.09 -14.46 -21.50
C CYS A 571 15.79 -15.85 -22.09
N ASP A 572 14.52 -16.21 -22.32
CA ASP A 572 14.18 -17.48 -22.99
C ASP A 572 14.71 -17.50 -24.43
N TYR A 573 14.61 -16.39 -25.16
CA TYR A 573 15.21 -16.26 -26.49
C TYR A 573 16.74 -16.45 -26.45
N LEU A 574 17.46 -15.76 -25.56
CA LEU A 574 18.91 -15.91 -25.41
C LEU A 574 19.30 -17.33 -24.99
N TYR A 575 18.53 -17.95 -24.11
CA TYR A 575 18.75 -19.32 -23.67
C TYR A 575 18.58 -20.32 -24.83
N GLN A 576 17.60 -20.11 -25.71
CA GLN A 576 17.42 -20.91 -26.92
C GLN A 576 18.57 -20.76 -27.93
N LEU A 577 19.25 -19.60 -27.99
CA LEU A 577 20.45 -19.45 -28.82
C LEU A 577 21.61 -20.31 -28.31
N LEU A 578 21.74 -20.45 -26.99
CA LEU A 578 22.75 -21.33 -26.37
C LEU A 578 22.34 -22.81 -26.41
N TYR A 579 21.05 -23.08 -26.18
CA TYR A 579 20.47 -24.42 -26.02
C TYR A 579 19.19 -24.57 -26.86
N PRO A 580 19.32 -24.78 -28.19
CA PRO A 580 18.17 -24.85 -29.10
C PRO A 580 17.15 -25.93 -28.70
N GLY A 581 15.86 -25.59 -28.74
CA GLY A 581 14.75 -26.50 -28.42
C GLY A 581 14.51 -26.72 -26.93
N THR A 582 15.16 -25.94 -26.06
CA THR A 582 14.90 -25.94 -24.61
C THR A 582 14.25 -24.63 -24.18
N THR A 583 13.76 -24.54 -22.94
CA THR A 583 13.22 -23.31 -22.35
C THR A 583 13.93 -23.00 -21.04
N ILE A 584 14.15 -21.71 -20.79
CA ILE A 584 14.76 -21.22 -19.56
C ILE A 584 13.88 -21.51 -18.33
N MET A 585 12.58 -21.73 -18.50
CA MET A 585 11.66 -22.01 -17.40
C MET A 585 12.02 -23.29 -16.63
N ASN A 586 12.77 -24.21 -17.26
CA ASN A 586 13.25 -25.44 -16.64
C ASN A 586 14.72 -25.35 -16.17
N ALA A 587 15.38 -24.21 -16.40
CA ALA A 587 16.76 -24.01 -15.99
C ALA A 587 16.85 -23.96 -14.46
N ARG A 588 17.95 -24.50 -13.93
CA ARG A 588 18.27 -24.37 -12.51
C ARG A 588 19.02 -23.06 -12.28
N TRP A 589 18.94 -22.54 -11.06
CA TRP A 589 19.77 -21.42 -10.63
C TRP A 589 21.27 -21.75 -10.84
N PRO A 590 22.07 -20.81 -11.38
CA PRO A 590 23.48 -21.07 -11.67
C PRO A 590 24.27 -21.32 -10.38
N THR A 591 25.25 -22.23 -10.45
CA THR A 591 26.15 -22.49 -9.33
C THR A 591 27.39 -21.60 -9.44
N ALA A 592 27.74 -20.94 -8.32
CA ALA A 592 28.98 -20.19 -8.15
C ALA A 592 30.19 -21.13 -7.99
#